data_AF-A0AAE3XCL0-F1
#
_entry.id   AF-A0AAE3XCL0-F1
#
_cell.length_a   1.000
_cell.length_b   1.000
_cell.length_c   1.000
_cell.angle_alpha   90.00
_cell.angle_beta   90.00
_cell.angle_gamma   90.00
#
_symmetry.space_group_name_H-M   'P 1'
#
loop_
_entity.id
_entity.type
_entity.pdbx_description
1 polymer ?
#
loop_
_entity_poly.entity_id
_entity_poly.type
_entity_poly.pdbx_seq_one_letter_code
_entity_poly.pdbx_strand_id
1 'polypeptide(L)'
;MTVPHGTVLLRLCGPLSAWGDQGRNDIRATRSEPTLSGVVGLVASAMGRDWQDDVSDLTSLEFGVRVDRPGDRLTDYHTAQERDGRDPQRFTGETGVTRREYLQDLRAWAALRGPLAVIEQIDAAVRHPARPVWLGRRSCPPGVPIAHAVVPDQQQASPLVAALLSAPRLLDRPAGLAVTMTVDRSAFPAGTEPPLAQPVWAQDRLLGTFADRQFGLRAALHYPAQVGAEVPLDVTLWVPGPLEMAAAPALMATEARAIVASAQRAALSAVAGPSLAPAYAGVTLAQFTEDV
;
A
#
# COMPACT_ATOMS: atom_id res chain seq x y z
N MET A 1 -3.33 -5.30 35.53
CA MET A 1 -2.14 -4.78 34.83
C MET A 1 -2.54 -4.54 33.39
N THR A 2 -2.38 -3.34 32.87
CA THR A 2 -2.62 -3.03 31.45
C THR A 2 -1.55 -3.70 30.60
N VAL A 3 -1.95 -4.49 29.61
CA VAL A 3 -1.01 -5.12 28.66
C VAL A 3 -0.35 -4.00 27.84
N PRO A 4 1.00 -3.93 27.78
CA PRO A 4 1.67 -2.92 26.96
C PRO A 4 1.36 -3.17 25.48
N HIS A 5 1.24 -2.09 24.73
CA HIS A 5 0.97 -2.12 23.29
C HIS A 5 2.09 -1.40 22.54
N GLY A 6 2.21 -1.71 21.26
CA GLY A 6 3.14 -1.02 20.37
C GLY A 6 2.72 -1.16 18.92
N THR A 7 3.49 -0.54 18.04
CA THR A 7 3.29 -0.57 16.59
C THR A 7 4.56 -1.05 15.91
N VAL A 8 4.46 -2.03 15.01
CA VAL A 8 5.54 -2.33 14.05
C VAL A 8 5.28 -1.59 12.76
N LEU A 9 6.27 -0.85 12.29
CA LEU A 9 6.29 -0.23 10.97
C LEU A 9 7.01 -1.14 9.99
N LEU A 10 6.43 -1.38 8.81
CA LEU A 10 6.99 -2.23 7.76
C LEU A 10 7.16 -1.41 6.49
N ARG A 11 8.40 -1.25 6.03
CA ARG A 11 8.70 -0.56 4.78
C ARG A 11 8.40 -1.46 3.58
N LEU A 12 7.46 -1.06 2.74
CA LEU A 12 7.02 -1.76 1.55
C LEU A 12 7.46 -0.98 0.31
N CYS A 13 8.69 -1.26 -0.16
CA CYS A 13 9.28 -0.65 -1.35
C CYS A 13 9.81 -1.73 -2.29
N GLY A 14 9.49 -1.63 -3.56
CA GLY A 14 10.02 -2.53 -4.59
C GLY A 14 9.67 -2.05 -6.00
N PRO A 15 10.33 -2.61 -7.04
CA PRO A 15 10.08 -2.22 -8.42
C PRO A 15 8.64 -2.51 -8.83
N LEU A 16 8.09 -3.63 -8.35
CA LEU A 16 6.70 -4.03 -8.55
C LEU A 16 6.10 -4.47 -7.21
N SER A 17 4.80 -4.24 -7.03
CA SER A 17 4.00 -4.82 -5.95
C SER A 17 2.58 -5.11 -6.44
N ALA A 18 1.83 -5.95 -5.71
CA ALA A 18 0.43 -6.24 -6.03
C ALA A 18 -0.38 -6.60 -4.78
N TRP A 19 -1.36 -5.77 -4.43
CA TRP A 19 -2.18 -5.91 -3.25
C TRP A 19 -3.60 -6.28 -3.67
N GLY A 20 -3.91 -7.57 -3.59
CA GLY A 20 -5.09 -8.15 -4.24
C GLY A 20 -6.40 -7.42 -3.92
N ASP A 21 -7.22 -7.27 -4.95
CA ASP A 21 -8.60 -6.79 -4.82
C ASP A 21 -9.57 -7.80 -5.44
N GLN A 22 -10.88 -7.57 -5.30
CA GLN A 22 -11.91 -8.38 -5.95
C GLN A 22 -11.70 -8.34 -7.48
N GLY A 23 -11.18 -9.44 -8.03
CA GLY A 23 -11.01 -9.63 -9.47
C GLY A 23 -12.29 -10.19 -10.10
N ARG A 24 -12.55 -9.84 -11.35
CA ARG A 24 -13.62 -10.44 -12.16
C ARG A 24 -12.99 -11.25 -13.28
N ASN A 25 -13.43 -12.50 -13.45
CA ASN A 25 -12.96 -13.42 -14.49
C ASN A 25 -11.42 -13.57 -14.45
N ASP A 26 -10.75 -13.41 -15.60
CA ASP A 26 -9.31 -13.58 -15.77
C ASP A 26 -8.47 -12.35 -15.34
N ILE A 27 -9.11 -11.35 -14.73
CA ILE A 27 -8.43 -10.13 -14.25
C ILE A 27 -8.05 -10.30 -12.78
N ARG A 28 -6.76 -10.11 -12.50
CA ARG A 28 -6.21 -10.07 -11.14
C ARG A 28 -5.84 -8.63 -10.80
N ALA A 29 -6.83 -7.89 -10.30
CA ALA A 29 -6.70 -6.48 -9.94
C ALA A 29 -5.78 -6.28 -8.72
N THR A 30 -5.25 -5.05 -8.59
CA THR A 30 -4.51 -4.59 -7.41
C THR A 30 -5.11 -3.29 -6.88
N ARG A 31 -5.19 -3.15 -5.56
CA ARG A 31 -5.44 -1.85 -4.92
C ARG A 31 -4.26 -0.91 -5.12
N SER A 32 -4.50 0.38 -4.92
CA SER A 32 -3.49 1.45 -4.99
C SER A 32 -2.61 1.53 -3.73
N GLU A 33 -2.86 0.67 -2.75
CA GLU A 33 -2.16 0.64 -1.47
C GLU A 33 -2.11 -0.79 -0.91
N PRO A 34 -1.14 -1.08 -0.02
CA PRO A 34 -1.09 -2.33 0.75
C PRO A 34 -2.40 -2.67 1.46
N THR A 35 -2.79 -3.94 1.36
CA THR A 35 -3.98 -4.48 2.03
C THR A 35 -3.62 -5.13 3.36
N LEU A 36 -4.56 -5.16 4.31
CA LEU A 36 -4.37 -5.86 5.59
C LEU A 36 -4.00 -7.34 5.36
N SER A 37 -4.78 -8.06 4.55
CA SER A 37 -4.51 -9.47 4.21
C SER A 37 -3.16 -9.69 3.54
N GLY A 38 -2.71 -8.76 2.70
CA GLY A 38 -1.40 -8.85 2.04
C GLY A 38 -0.25 -8.70 3.03
N VAL A 39 -0.36 -7.73 3.95
CA VAL A 39 0.64 -7.50 5.00
C VAL A 39 0.64 -8.63 6.03
N VAL A 40 -0.53 -9.12 6.45
CA VAL A 40 -0.63 -10.30 7.32
C VAL A 40 -0.03 -11.53 6.64
N GLY A 41 -0.26 -11.74 5.33
CA GLY A 41 0.34 -12.84 4.59
C GLY A 41 1.86 -12.77 4.53
N LEU A 42 2.41 -11.56 4.36
CA LEU A 42 3.85 -11.31 4.44
C LEU A 42 4.39 -11.67 5.83
N VAL A 43 3.76 -11.18 6.89
CA VAL A 43 4.17 -11.43 8.28
C VAL A 43 4.05 -12.91 8.64
N ALA A 44 2.94 -13.56 8.30
CA ALA A 44 2.72 -14.98 8.53
C ALA A 44 3.81 -15.83 7.83
N SER A 45 4.17 -15.46 6.59
CA SER A 45 5.27 -16.11 5.87
C SER A 45 6.62 -15.93 6.58
N ALA A 46 6.92 -14.73 7.06
CA ALA A 46 8.13 -14.44 7.83
C ALA A 46 8.18 -15.24 9.15
N MET A 47 7.03 -15.40 9.81
CA MET A 47 6.87 -16.23 11.02
C MET A 47 6.89 -17.74 10.73
N GLY A 48 6.95 -18.15 9.46
CA GLY A 48 6.98 -19.56 9.06
C GLY A 48 5.63 -20.27 9.09
N ARG A 49 4.53 -19.52 9.26
CA ARG A 49 3.16 -20.06 9.26
C ARG A 49 2.78 -20.60 7.88
N ASP A 50 2.00 -21.66 7.90
CA ASP A 50 1.39 -22.28 6.74
C ASP A 50 0.05 -21.66 6.37
N TRP A 51 -0.47 -21.98 5.18
CA TRP A 51 -1.70 -21.37 4.67
C TRP A 51 -2.96 -21.85 5.40
N GLN A 52 -2.85 -22.94 6.16
CA GLN A 52 -3.90 -23.50 7.02
C GLN A 52 -3.77 -23.06 8.49
N ASP A 53 -2.70 -22.39 8.86
CA ASP A 53 -2.51 -21.96 10.24
C ASP A 53 -3.45 -20.80 10.58
N ASP A 54 -3.84 -20.72 11.85
CA ASP A 54 -4.59 -19.59 12.34
C ASP A 54 -3.74 -18.30 12.30
N VAL A 55 -4.37 -17.22 11.86
CA VAL A 55 -3.82 -15.88 11.77
C VAL A 55 -4.75 -14.84 12.42
N SER A 56 -5.71 -15.30 13.22
CA SER A 56 -6.67 -14.45 13.93
C SER A 56 -5.97 -13.41 14.83
N ASP A 57 -4.88 -13.81 15.49
CA ASP A 57 -4.01 -12.94 16.27
C ASP A 57 -3.43 -11.78 15.45
N LEU A 58 -2.98 -12.03 14.21
CA LEU A 58 -2.45 -11.01 13.30
C LEU A 58 -3.55 -10.14 12.69
N THR A 59 -4.67 -10.74 12.30
CA THR A 59 -5.79 -10.01 11.65
C THR A 59 -6.59 -9.14 12.62
N SER A 60 -6.47 -9.39 13.93
CA SER A 60 -7.07 -8.59 15.00
C SER A 60 -6.28 -7.32 15.34
N LEU A 61 -5.05 -7.18 14.84
CA LEU A 61 -4.24 -5.99 15.03
C LEU A 61 -4.86 -4.80 14.30
N GLU A 62 -4.70 -3.60 14.87
CA GLU A 62 -5.08 -2.38 14.17
C GLU A 62 -4.11 -2.13 13.01
N PHE A 63 -4.66 -1.71 11.87
CA PHE A 63 -3.88 -1.56 10.65
C PHE A 63 -3.93 -0.15 10.10
N GLY A 64 -2.79 0.29 9.58
CA GLY A 64 -2.72 1.55 8.84
C GLY A 64 -1.63 1.53 7.79
N VAL A 65 -1.81 2.33 6.76
CA VAL A 65 -0.88 2.47 5.65
C VAL A 65 -0.63 3.95 5.41
N ARG A 66 0.63 4.28 5.17
CA ARG A 66 1.06 5.57 4.65
C ARG A 66 1.73 5.36 3.30
N VAL A 67 1.11 5.86 2.25
CA VAL A 67 1.63 5.81 0.88
C VAL A 67 2.35 7.12 0.59
N ASP A 68 3.67 7.04 0.54
CA ASP A 68 4.53 8.16 0.16
C ASP A 68 4.55 8.30 -1.37
N ARG A 69 4.61 7.17 -2.08
CA ARG A 69 4.48 7.08 -3.54
C ARG A 69 3.44 6.02 -3.91
N PRO A 70 2.33 6.37 -4.58
CA PRO A 70 1.28 5.40 -4.95
C PRO A 70 1.72 4.40 -6.02
N GLY A 71 2.70 4.78 -6.85
CA GLY A 71 3.19 3.97 -7.97
C GLY A 71 2.26 4.01 -9.19
N ASP A 72 2.81 3.62 -10.34
CA ASP A 72 2.08 3.61 -11.62
C ASP A 72 1.50 2.22 -11.89
N ARG A 73 0.28 2.15 -12.43
CA ARG A 73 -0.36 0.85 -12.71
C ARG A 73 0.25 0.20 -13.95
N LEU A 74 0.58 -1.08 -13.84
CA LEU A 74 1.03 -1.94 -14.94
C LEU A 74 0.05 -3.10 -15.10
N THR A 75 -0.37 -3.41 -16.32
CA THR A 75 -1.16 -4.60 -16.63
C THR A 75 -0.33 -5.59 -17.44
N ASP A 76 -0.03 -6.74 -16.84
CA ASP A 76 0.72 -7.83 -17.44
C ASP A 76 -0.23 -8.80 -18.17
N TYR A 77 0.06 -9.09 -19.44
CA TYR A 77 -0.61 -10.12 -20.22
C TYR A 77 0.07 -11.47 -19.95
N HIS A 78 -0.55 -12.28 -19.10
CA HIS A 78 0.09 -13.44 -18.49
C HIS A 78 -0.57 -14.74 -18.96
N THR A 79 0.17 -15.53 -19.75
CA THR A 79 -0.29 -16.82 -20.27
C THR A 79 0.21 -17.99 -19.40
N ALA A 80 -0.60 -19.04 -19.32
CA ALA A 80 -0.21 -20.31 -18.69
C ALA A 80 -0.69 -21.47 -19.57
N GLN A 81 0.21 -22.42 -19.83
CA GLN A 81 -0.12 -23.64 -20.55
C GLN A 81 -0.12 -24.81 -19.58
N GLU A 82 -1.17 -25.62 -19.63
CA GLU A 82 -1.25 -26.82 -18.81
C GLU A 82 -0.45 -27.96 -19.45
N ARG A 83 0.25 -28.71 -18.61
CA ARG A 83 0.90 -29.96 -19.03
C ARG A 83 -0.13 -31.08 -19.01
N ASP A 84 -0.01 -31.99 -19.96
CA ASP A 84 -0.83 -33.19 -19.97
C ASP A 84 -0.52 -34.03 -18.71
N GLY A 85 -1.56 -34.35 -17.94
CA GLY A 85 -1.40 -35.14 -16.72
C GLY A 85 -0.95 -36.58 -16.97
N ARG A 86 -1.07 -37.08 -18.21
CA ARG A 86 -0.62 -38.43 -18.61
C ARG A 86 0.79 -38.42 -19.23
N ASP A 87 1.19 -37.31 -19.83
CA ASP A 87 2.52 -37.10 -20.39
C ASP A 87 3.05 -35.71 -20.01
N PRO A 88 3.86 -35.60 -18.94
CA PRO A 88 4.41 -34.33 -18.49
C PRO A 88 5.29 -33.62 -19.52
N GLN A 89 5.78 -34.30 -20.57
CA GLN A 89 6.55 -33.65 -21.63
C GLN A 89 5.66 -32.92 -22.64
N ARG A 90 4.36 -33.22 -22.67
CA ARG A 90 3.39 -32.65 -23.60
C ARG A 90 2.54 -31.56 -22.95
N PHE A 91 2.23 -30.51 -23.71
CA PHE A 91 1.23 -29.51 -23.33
C PHE A 91 -0.16 -29.92 -23.85
N THR A 92 -1.22 -29.58 -23.11
CA THR A 92 -2.61 -29.89 -23.50
C THR A 92 -3.04 -29.16 -24.78
N GLY A 93 -2.31 -28.10 -25.17
CA GLY A 93 -2.62 -27.23 -26.30
C GLY A 93 -3.53 -26.05 -25.93
N GLU A 94 -4.11 -26.07 -24.72
CA GLU A 94 -4.88 -24.96 -24.18
C GLU A 94 -3.97 -23.93 -23.51
N THR A 95 -4.20 -22.65 -23.80
CA THR A 95 -3.47 -21.54 -23.18
C THR A 95 -4.43 -20.67 -22.40
N GLY A 96 -4.35 -20.75 -21.07
CA GLY A 96 -5.05 -19.84 -20.18
C GLY A 96 -4.43 -18.45 -20.25
N VAL A 97 -5.26 -17.42 -20.34
CA VAL A 97 -4.81 -16.02 -20.41
C VAL A 97 -5.34 -15.29 -19.20
N THR A 98 -4.46 -14.62 -18.45
CA THR A 98 -4.84 -13.74 -17.34
C THR A 98 -4.26 -12.34 -17.53
N ARG A 99 -4.97 -11.33 -17.03
CA ARG A 99 -4.46 -9.95 -16.97
C ARG A 99 -4.16 -9.60 -15.53
N ARG A 100 -2.89 -9.40 -15.19
CA ARG A 100 -2.46 -9.20 -13.80
C ARG A 100 -2.00 -7.77 -13.61
N GLU A 101 -2.64 -7.06 -12.70
CA GLU A 101 -2.28 -5.66 -12.42
C GLU A 101 -1.25 -5.56 -11.31
N TYR A 102 -0.27 -4.67 -11.48
CA TYR A 102 0.80 -4.37 -10.53
C TYR A 102 0.91 -2.85 -10.31
N LEU A 103 1.55 -2.46 -9.22
CA LEU A 103 1.99 -1.09 -8.97
C LEU A 103 3.51 -1.01 -9.15
N GLN A 104 3.96 -0.05 -9.95
CA GLN A 104 5.36 0.22 -10.24
C GLN A 104 5.92 1.26 -9.26
N ASP A 105 7.03 0.93 -8.60
CA ASP A 105 7.72 1.84 -7.66
C ASP A 105 6.77 2.43 -6.58
N LEU A 106 5.85 1.60 -6.07
CA LEU A 106 5.08 1.91 -4.85
C LEU A 106 6.08 2.04 -3.69
N ARG A 107 5.89 3.07 -2.88
CA ARG A 107 6.64 3.28 -1.62
C ARG A 107 5.67 3.60 -0.51
N ALA A 108 5.51 2.64 0.40
CA ALA A 108 4.58 2.76 1.49
C ALA A 108 5.16 2.22 2.80
N TRP A 109 4.66 2.76 3.90
CA TRP A 109 4.73 2.13 5.21
C TRP A 109 3.42 1.43 5.50
N ALA A 110 3.48 0.19 5.97
CA ALA A 110 2.38 -0.47 6.64
C ALA A 110 2.65 -0.50 8.15
N ALA A 111 1.61 -0.40 8.95
CA ALA A 111 1.70 -0.42 10.40
C ALA A 111 0.70 -1.40 10.98
N LEU A 112 1.16 -2.22 11.94
CA LEU A 112 0.33 -3.11 12.74
C LEU A 112 0.49 -2.72 14.21
N ARG A 113 -0.61 -2.44 14.90
CA ARG A 113 -0.63 -2.09 16.33
C ARG A 113 -1.42 -3.12 17.14
N GLY A 114 -0.89 -3.48 18.30
CA GLY A 114 -1.51 -4.41 19.23
C GLY A 114 -0.63 -4.71 20.44
N PRO A 115 -0.84 -5.84 21.14
CA PRO A 115 -0.03 -6.22 22.29
C PRO A 115 1.46 -6.27 21.95
N LEU A 116 2.31 -5.61 22.76
CA LEU A 116 3.73 -5.41 22.46
C LEU A 116 4.47 -6.73 22.21
N ALA A 117 4.14 -7.79 22.95
CA ALA A 117 4.74 -9.11 22.76
C ALA A 117 4.48 -9.69 21.35
N VAL A 118 3.29 -9.46 20.77
CA VAL A 118 2.98 -9.89 19.40
C VAL A 118 3.77 -9.03 18.41
N ILE A 119 3.86 -7.73 18.65
CA ILE A 119 4.60 -6.79 17.80
C ILE A 119 6.09 -7.12 17.76
N GLU A 120 6.70 -7.47 18.90
CA GLU A 120 8.10 -7.91 18.99
C GLU A 120 8.33 -9.25 18.27
N GLN A 121 7.36 -10.17 18.29
CA GLN A 121 7.42 -11.42 17.51
C GLN A 121 7.39 -11.14 16.01
N ILE A 122 6.54 -10.21 15.56
CA ILE A 122 6.49 -9.80 14.15
C ILE A 122 7.83 -9.17 13.73
N ASP A 123 8.37 -8.28 14.55
CA ASP A 123 9.67 -7.62 14.33
C ASP A 123 10.80 -8.63 14.13
N ALA A 124 10.90 -9.59 15.07
CA ALA A 124 11.92 -10.64 15.03
C ALA A 124 11.77 -11.53 13.77
N ALA A 125 10.54 -11.88 13.42
CA ALA A 125 10.25 -12.71 12.24
C ALA A 125 10.60 -11.98 10.94
N VAL A 126 10.28 -10.69 10.82
CA VAL A 126 10.61 -9.91 9.61
C VAL A 126 12.12 -9.68 9.50
N ARG A 127 12.84 -9.55 10.62
CA ARG A 127 14.31 -9.46 10.65
C ARG A 127 14.98 -10.75 10.16
N HIS A 128 14.40 -11.91 10.50
CA HIS A 128 14.94 -13.22 10.18
C HIS A 128 13.83 -14.14 9.62
N PRO A 129 13.39 -13.90 8.37
CA PRO A 129 12.21 -14.55 7.84
C PRO A 129 12.45 -16.03 7.60
N ALA A 130 11.56 -16.87 8.13
CA ALA A 130 11.61 -18.32 7.95
C ALA A 130 11.35 -18.74 6.48
N ARG A 131 10.65 -17.90 5.71
CA ARG A 131 10.32 -18.12 4.28
C ARG A 131 10.52 -16.80 3.51
N PRO A 132 10.82 -16.83 2.20
CA PRO A 132 10.95 -15.62 1.40
C PRO A 132 9.69 -14.75 1.45
N VAL A 133 9.87 -13.45 1.71
CA VAL A 133 8.80 -12.45 1.77
C VAL A 133 8.65 -11.72 0.44
N TRP A 134 7.40 -11.38 0.09
CA TRP A 134 7.06 -10.77 -1.20
C TRP A 134 6.07 -9.62 -1.02
N LEU A 135 6.12 -8.62 -1.89
CA LEU A 135 5.17 -7.51 -1.93
C LEU A 135 3.89 -7.94 -2.67
N GLY A 136 3.17 -8.87 -2.04
CA GLY A 136 1.95 -9.48 -2.55
C GLY A 136 2.19 -10.73 -3.37
N ARG A 137 2.57 -10.61 -4.64
CA ARG A 137 2.85 -11.77 -5.51
C ARG A 137 4.31 -12.21 -5.38
N ARG A 138 4.59 -13.51 -5.56
CA ARG A 138 5.96 -14.07 -5.55
C ARG A 138 6.90 -13.48 -6.62
N SER A 139 6.35 -12.84 -7.66
CA SER A 139 7.13 -12.12 -8.67
C SER A 139 7.53 -10.70 -8.24
N CYS A 140 7.16 -10.27 -7.03
CA CYS A 140 7.38 -8.92 -6.51
C CYS A 140 8.33 -8.99 -5.29
N PRO A 141 9.65 -9.23 -5.49
CA PRO A 141 10.61 -9.16 -4.39
C PRO A 141 10.66 -7.72 -3.84
N PRO A 142 10.87 -7.54 -2.53
CA PRO A 142 11.14 -6.22 -1.99
C PRO A 142 12.47 -5.69 -2.56
N GLY A 143 12.50 -4.41 -2.93
CA GLY A 143 13.68 -3.76 -3.53
C GLY A 143 14.74 -3.38 -2.50
N VAL A 144 14.39 -3.43 -1.22
CA VAL A 144 15.23 -3.16 -0.05
C VAL A 144 14.79 -4.11 1.07
N PRO A 145 15.64 -4.41 2.07
CA PRO A 145 15.17 -5.11 3.26
C PRO A 145 13.91 -4.41 3.81
N ILE A 146 12.89 -5.20 4.19
CA ILE A 146 11.71 -4.67 4.86
C ILE A 146 12.21 -4.08 6.17
N ALA A 147 12.39 -2.76 6.18
CA ALA A 147 12.85 -2.06 7.37
C ALA A 147 11.72 -2.09 8.38
N HIS A 148 12.09 -2.35 9.62
CA HIS A 148 11.16 -2.49 10.72
C HIS A 148 11.59 -1.65 11.91
N ALA A 149 10.60 -1.09 12.59
CA ALA A 149 10.78 -0.45 13.88
C ALA A 149 9.56 -0.71 14.75
N VAL A 150 9.82 -1.11 15.98
CA VAL A 150 8.82 -1.17 17.04
C VAL A 150 8.76 0.18 17.72
N VAL A 151 7.59 0.81 17.66
CA VAL A 151 7.28 2.04 18.38
C VAL A 151 6.36 1.65 19.53
N PRO A 152 6.85 1.59 20.78
CA PRO A 152 5.99 1.39 21.93
C PRO A 152 4.95 2.51 22.01
N ASP A 153 3.73 2.16 22.41
CA ASP A 153 2.69 3.17 22.55
C ASP A 153 3.07 4.19 23.63
N GLN A 154 2.86 5.46 23.30
CA GLN A 154 2.96 6.56 24.24
C GLN A 154 1.57 7.07 24.62
N GLN A 155 1.49 8.01 25.56
CA GLN A 155 0.26 8.71 25.91
C GLN A 155 -0.18 9.66 24.78
N GLN A 156 -0.74 9.09 23.72
CA GLN A 156 -1.21 9.78 22.52
C GLN A 156 -2.61 9.26 22.18
N ALA A 157 -3.46 10.13 21.60
CA ALA A 157 -4.82 9.76 21.25
C ALA A 157 -4.89 8.66 20.16
N SER A 158 -3.94 8.66 19.23
CA SER A 158 -3.86 7.70 18.12
C SER A 158 -2.43 7.21 17.92
N PRO A 159 -1.95 6.24 18.73
CA PRO A 159 -0.54 5.80 18.68
C PRO A 159 -0.12 5.22 17.33
N LEU A 160 -1.02 4.47 16.66
CA LEU A 160 -0.79 3.93 15.30
C LEU A 160 -0.53 5.05 14.29
N VAL A 161 -1.32 6.12 14.35
CA VAL A 161 -1.19 7.28 13.46
C VAL A 161 0.09 8.03 13.75
N ALA A 162 0.41 8.26 15.03
CA ALA A 162 1.64 8.90 15.43
C ALA A 162 2.88 8.13 14.98
N ALA A 163 2.88 6.79 15.11
CA ALA A 163 3.94 5.94 14.59
C ALA A 163 4.11 6.10 13.07
N LEU A 164 3.02 6.03 12.30
CA LEU A 164 3.04 6.24 10.85
C LEU A 164 3.55 7.63 10.46
N LEU A 165 3.19 8.69 11.19
CA LEU A 165 3.67 10.05 10.92
C LEU A 165 5.15 10.24 11.29
N SER A 166 5.64 9.53 12.32
CA SER A 166 7.04 9.57 12.75
C SER A 166 8.00 8.83 11.81
N ALA A 167 7.48 7.91 10.98
CA ALA A 167 8.30 7.12 10.09
C ALA A 167 9.05 8.01 9.05
N PRO A 168 10.32 7.71 8.72
CA PRO A 168 11.05 8.45 7.69
C PRO A 168 10.32 8.46 6.35
N ARG A 169 10.42 9.56 5.60
CA ARG A 169 9.87 9.62 4.23
C ARG A 169 10.62 8.65 3.31
N LEU A 170 9.89 8.02 2.39
CA LEU A 170 10.41 7.03 1.43
C LEU A 170 10.74 7.64 0.07
N LEU A 171 10.65 8.97 -0.07
CA LEU A 171 10.84 9.71 -1.30
C LEU A 171 11.79 10.91 -1.11
N ASP A 172 12.64 11.11 -2.11
CA ASP A 172 13.53 12.27 -2.28
C ASP A 172 12.80 13.51 -2.85
N ARG A 173 11.52 13.68 -2.51
CA ARG A 173 10.73 14.83 -2.94
C ARG A 173 10.78 15.92 -1.88
N PRO A 174 10.72 17.22 -2.25
CA PRO A 174 10.74 18.30 -1.26
C PRO A 174 9.67 18.10 -0.17
N ALA A 175 10.02 18.47 1.06
CA ALA A 175 9.14 18.46 2.21
C ALA A 175 7.84 19.25 1.94
N GLY A 176 6.71 18.80 2.47
CA GLY A 176 5.40 19.46 2.33
C GLY A 176 4.45 18.88 1.28
N LEU A 177 4.85 17.83 0.55
CA LEU A 177 3.93 17.05 -0.27
C LEU A 177 3.11 16.10 0.61
N ALA A 178 1.79 16.16 0.45
CA ALA A 178 0.87 15.31 1.17
C ALA A 178 1.10 13.83 0.82
N VAL A 179 1.27 13.01 1.84
CA VAL A 179 1.19 11.55 1.72
C VAL A 179 -0.27 11.12 1.87
N THR A 180 -0.58 9.95 1.37
CA THR A 180 -1.91 9.36 1.54
C THR A 180 -1.91 8.40 2.70
N MET A 181 -2.84 8.57 3.63
CA MET A 181 -3.04 7.70 4.79
C MET A 181 -4.33 6.90 4.61
N THR A 182 -4.28 5.60 4.85
CA THR A 182 -5.48 4.78 5.06
C THR A 182 -5.32 4.00 6.36
N VAL A 183 -6.12 4.33 7.37
CA VAL A 183 -5.97 3.80 8.73
C VAL A 183 -7.31 3.29 9.25
N ASP A 184 -7.30 2.18 9.97
CA ASP A 184 -8.48 1.61 10.61
C ASP A 184 -9.21 2.66 11.45
N ARG A 185 -10.55 2.66 11.35
CA ARG A 185 -11.40 3.64 12.04
C ARG A 185 -11.26 3.56 13.57
N SER A 186 -10.94 2.39 14.11
CA SER A 186 -10.74 2.14 15.54
C SER A 186 -9.55 2.91 16.12
N ALA A 187 -8.57 3.27 15.27
CA ALA A 187 -7.37 3.99 15.70
C ALA A 187 -7.64 5.46 16.06
N PHE A 188 -8.87 5.95 15.86
CA PHE A 188 -9.28 7.31 16.14
C PHE A 188 -10.38 7.33 17.21
N PRO A 189 -10.10 7.89 18.40
CA PRO A 189 -11.16 8.29 19.32
C PRO A 189 -12.21 9.18 18.62
N ALA A 190 -13.46 9.12 19.08
CA ALA A 190 -14.53 9.91 18.49
C ALA A 190 -14.20 11.41 18.52
N GLY A 191 -14.32 12.09 17.37
CA GLY A 191 -14.02 13.51 17.24
C GLY A 191 -12.54 13.84 17.02
N THR A 192 -11.68 12.84 16.92
CA THR A 192 -10.25 12.99 16.60
C THR A 192 -9.91 12.61 15.17
N GLU A 193 -10.94 12.42 14.33
CA GLU A 193 -10.75 12.06 12.94
C GLU A 193 -10.05 13.22 12.18
N PRO A 194 -9.13 12.89 11.28
CA PRO A 194 -8.36 13.91 10.58
C PRO A 194 -9.25 14.74 9.66
N PRO A 195 -8.93 16.03 9.44
CA PRO A 195 -9.60 16.83 8.43
C PRO A 195 -9.54 16.17 7.06
N LEU A 196 -10.60 16.29 6.27
CA LEU A 196 -10.73 15.68 4.93
C LEU A 196 -10.74 14.14 4.91
N ALA A 197 -10.88 13.48 6.07
CA ALA A 197 -11.06 12.05 6.14
C ALA A 197 -12.33 11.58 5.43
N GLN A 198 -12.15 10.62 4.54
CA GLN A 198 -13.23 9.93 3.85
C GLN A 198 -13.34 8.51 4.41
N PRO A 199 -14.53 8.07 4.82
CA PRO A 199 -14.72 6.69 5.24
C PRO A 199 -14.59 5.75 4.04
N VAL A 200 -13.84 4.67 4.22
CA VAL A 200 -13.63 3.62 3.23
C VAL A 200 -13.94 2.26 3.86
N TRP A 201 -14.63 1.42 3.11
CA TRP A 201 -14.87 0.03 3.46
C TRP A 201 -13.92 -0.85 2.65
N ALA A 202 -12.87 -1.35 3.30
CA ALA A 202 -11.88 -2.21 2.67
C ALA A 202 -12.25 -3.68 2.92
N GLN A 203 -12.45 -4.45 1.84
CA GLN A 203 -12.70 -5.89 1.96
C GLN A 203 -11.38 -6.65 1.92
N ASP A 204 -10.61 -6.60 3.01
CA ASP A 204 -9.25 -7.17 3.09
C ASP A 204 -8.90 -7.75 4.46
N ARG A 205 -9.87 -7.91 5.38
CA ARG A 205 -9.67 -8.61 6.66
C ARG A 205 -9.94 -10.11 6.49
N LEU A 206 -8.98 -10.98 6.79
CA LEU A 206 -9.20 -12.43 6.76
C LEU A 206 -10.25 -12.85 7.80
N LEU A 207 -11.20 -13.69 7.42
CA LEU A 207 -12.24 -14.25 8.31
C LEU A 207 -11.91 -15.66 8.84
N GLY A 208 -10.78 -16.21 8.43
CA GLY A 208 -10.30 -17.55 8.76
C GLY A 208 -8.85 -17.68 8.35
N THR A 209 -8.49 -18.84 7.82
CA THR A 209 -7.13 -19.11 7.32
C THR A 209 -6.96 -18.61 5.88
N PHE A 210 -5.73 -18.61 5.38
CA PHE A 210 -5.49 -18.33 3.96
C PHE A 210 -6.03 -19.44 3.04
N ALA A 211 -6.32 -20.64 3.56
CA ALA A 211 -7.00 -21.72 2.86
C ALA A 211 -8.44 -21.38 2.48
N ASP A 212 -9.15 -20.71 3.39
CA ASP A 212 -10.57 -20.41 3.22
C ASP A 212 -10.82 -19.32 2.19
N ARG A 213 -9.84 -18.41 2.02
CA ARG A 213 -9.90 -17.26 1.09
C ARG A 213 -11.14 -16.38 1.31
N GLN A 214 -11.55 -16.23 2.57
CA GLN A 214 -12.70 -15.41 2.95
C GLN A 214 -12.22 -14.07 3.52
N PHE A 215 -12.68 -12.98 2.91
CA PHE A 215 -12.28 -11.61 3.25
C PHE A 215 -13.51 -10.79 3.64
N GLY A 216 -13.50 -10.30 4.89
CA GLY A 216 -14.49 -9.41 5.47
C GLY A 216 -14.15 -7.94 5.29
N LEU A 217 -15.12 -7.09 5.60
CA LEU A 217 -15.00 -5.64 5.57
C LEU A 217 -14.28 -5.14 6.82
N ARG A 218 -13.38 -4.17 6.64
CA ARG A 218 -12.88 -3.28 7.70
C ARG A 218 -13.27 -1.83 7.38
N ALA A 219 -13.65 -1.09 8.42
CA ALA A 219 -13.88 0.34 8.33
C ALA A 219 -12.56 1.08 8.51
N ALA A 220 -12.22 1.95 7.56
CA ALA A 220 -11.02 2.75 7.57
C ALA A 220 -11.32 4.21 7.21
N LEU A 221 -10.38 5.10 7.53
CA LEU A 221 -10.37 6.50 7.10
C LEU A 221 -9.23 6.71 6.11
N HIS A 222 -9.57 7.27 4.96
CA HIS A 222 -8.63 7.67 3.92
C HIS A 222 -8.48 9.19 3.91
N TYR A 223 -7.26 9.71 4.04
CA TYR A 223 -7.01 11.15 4.16
C TYR A 223 -5.60 11.55 3.73
N PRO A 224 -5.39 12.78 3.24
CA PRO A 224 -4.05 13.32 3.06
C PRO A 224 -3.43 13.70 4.41
N ALA A 225 -2.13 13.48 4.57
CA ALA A 225 -1.37 13.93 5.73
C ALA A 225 -0.04 14.57 5.32
N GLN A 226 0.54 15.36 6.21
CA GLN A 226 1.88 15.94 6.04
C GLN A 226 2.87 15.19 6.93
N VAL A 227 4.06 14.93 6.40
CA VAL A 227 5.16 14.27 7.11
C VAL A 227 6.33 15.24 7.22
N GLY A 228 7.04 15.21 8.36
CA GLY A 228 8.21 16.05 8.63
C GLY A 228 9.38 15.86 7.65
N ALA A 229 10.41 16.70 7.79
CA ALA A 229 11.55 16.81 6.87
C ALA A 229 12.32 15.50 6.62
N GLU A 230 12.97 15.41 5.44
CA GLU A 230 13.74 14.27 4.95
C GLU A 230 14.76 13.74 5.97
N VAL A 231 14.77 12.42 6.18
CA VAL A 231 15.93 11.73 6.76
C VAL A 231 16.58 10.97 5.61
N PRO A 232 17.83 11.30 5.23
CA PRO A 232 18.57 10.55 4.23
C PRO A 232 18.63 9.08 4.63
N LEU A 233 18.28 8.20 3.69
CA LEU A 233 18.31 6.75 3.87
C LEU A 233 19.76 6.27 4.06
N ASP A 234 20.20 6.09 5.31
CA ASP A 234 21.17 5.05 5.65
C ASP A 234 20.41 3.87 6.28
N VAL A 235 20.25 2.81 5.50
CA VAL A 235 19.25 1.75 5.69
C VAL A 235 19.69 0.63 6.62
N THR A 236 20.77 0.79 7.38
CA THR A 236 21.31 -0.37 8.07
C THR A 236 20.51 -0.74 9.34
N LEU A 237 20.02 0.22 10.13
CA LEU A 237 19.25 -0.06 11.35
C LEU A 237 18.48 1.21 11.77
N TRP A 238 17.25 1.45 11.30
CA TRP A 238 16.47 2.49 11.98
C TRP A 238 15.94 1.93 13.31
N VAL A 239 16.65 2.27 14.38
CA VAL A 239 16.27 2.06 15.77
C VAL A 239 15.59 3.36 16.23
N PRO A 240 14.33 3.32 16.69
CA PRO A 240 13.68 4.50 17.24
C PRO A 240 14.42 4.93 18.50
N GLY A 241 15.03 6.13 18.48
CA GLY A 241 15.54 6.78 19.68
C GLY A 241 14.38 7.26 20.58
N PRO A 242 14.60 7.48 21.89
CA PRO A 242 13.56 8.02 22.76
C PRO A 242 13.06 9.34 22.21
N LEU A 243 11.75 9.43 22.01
CA LEU A 243 11.05 10.63 21.53
C LEU A 243 11.28 11.77 22.53
N GLU A 244 12.28 12.62 22.29
CA GLU A 244 12.26 13.96 22.86
C GLU A 244 11.07 14.68 22.24
N MET A 245 10.14 15.07 23.12
CA MET A 245 8.99 15.90 22.79
C MET A 245 9.44 17.26 22.25
N ALA A 246 9.79 17.34 20.97
CA ALA A 246 9.72 18.59 20.24
C ALA A 246 8.24 18.88 20.03
N ALA A 247 7.73 19.86 20.78
CA ALA A 247 6.37 20.36 20.68
C ALA A 247 5.97 20.51 19.20
N ALA A 248 4.92 19.78 18.81
CA ALA A 248 4.25 20.05 17.55
C ALA A 248 3.83 21.54 17.55
N PRO A 249 4.30 22.37 16.61
CA PRO A 249 3.79 23.72 16.53
C PRO A 249 2.32 23.61 16.16
N ALA A 250 1.46 24.22 16.96
CA ALA A 250 0.06 24.43 16.64
C ALA A 250 -0.01 25.28 15.36
N LEU A 251 0.01 24.63 14.20
CA LEU A 251 -0.22 25.32 12.94
C LEU A 251 -1.69 25.69 12.87
N MET A 252 -1.95 26.97 13.10
CA MET A 252 -3.25 27.62 13.03
C MET A 252 -4.04 27.18 11.79
N ALA A 253 -5.31 26.83 11.99
CA ALA A 253 -6.27 26.31 11.02
C ALA A 253 -6.49 27.19 9.75
N THR A 254 -5.84 28.34 9.66
CA THR A 254 -5.93 29.30 8.56
C THR A 254 -4.99 28.94 7.41
N GLU A 255 -3.82 28.36 7.67
CA GLU A 255 -2.83 28.03 6.62
C GLU A 255 -3.16 26.72 5.88
N ALA A 256 -3.76 25.74 6.57
CA ALA A 256 -4.23 24.50 5.96
C ALA A 256 -5.29 24.74 4.86
N ARG A 257 -6.15 25.76 5.03
CA ARG A 257 -7.13 26.16 4.00
C ARG A 257 -6.48 26.80 2.78
N ALA A 258 -5.41 27.57 2.96
CA ALA A 258 -4.68 28.21 1.86
C ALA A 258 -3.92 27.17 1.01
N ILE A 259 -3.33 26.15 1.64
CA ILE A 259 -2.58 25.10 0.95
C ILE A 259 -3.53 24.18 0.15
N VAL A 260 -4.66 23.75 0.73
CA VAL A 260 -5.68 22.96 0.02
C VAL A 260 -6.28 23.72 -1.16
N ALA A 261 -6.53 25.04 -1.01
CA ALA A 261 -7.03 25.89 -2.09
C ALA A 261 -5.98 26.14 -3.20
N SER A 262 -4.68 26.03 -2.91
CA SER A 262 -3.62 26.10 -3.92
C SER A 262 -3.50 24.79 -4.71
N ALA A 263 -3.60 23.65 -4.02
CA ALA A 263 -3.56 22.32 -4.63
C ALA A 263 -4.78 22.05 -5.53
N GLN A 264 -5.98 22.51 -5.13
CA GLN A 264 -7.18 22.42 -5.98
C GLN A 264 -7.10 23.29 -7.24
N ARG A 265 -6.45 24.47 -7.17
CA ARG A 265 -6.21 25.32 -8.35
C ARG A 265 -5.19 24.72 -9.31
N ALA A 266 -4.12 24.11 -8.79
CA ALA A 266 -3.14 23.39 -9.61
C ALA A 266 -3.75 22.17 -10.30
N ALA A 267 -4.63 21.43 -9.62
CA ALA A 267 -5.33 20.27 -10.20
C ALA A 267 -6.35 20.66 -11.29
N LEU A 268 -7.06 21.77 -11.12
CA LEU A 268 -8.01 22.28 -12.14
C LEU A 268 -7.30 22.86 -13.37
N SER A 269 -6.10 23.43 -13.22
CA SER A 269 -5.27 23.92 -14.32
C SER A 269 -4.72 22.79 -15.21
N ALA A 270 -4.55 21.58 -14.67
CA ALA A 270 -4.00 20.44 -15.41
C ALA A 270 -5.03 19.72 -16.30
N VAL A 271 -6.33 19.99 -16.11
CA VAL A 271 -7.44 19.37 -16.88
C VAL A 271 -7.79 20.20 -18.13
N ALA A 272 -7.27 21.42 -18.27
CA ALA A 272 -7.50 22.29 -19.43
C ALA A 272 -6.23 22.41 -20.31
N GLY A 273 -5.86 21.32 -20.98
CA GLY A 273 -4.89 21.31 -22.09
C GLY A 273 -5.62 21.26 -23.45
N PRO A 274 -5.03 21.78 -24.55
CA PRO A 274 -5.77 22.17 -25.74
C PRO A 274 -6.25 20.98 -26.59
N SER A 275 -7.46 21.12 -27.12
CA SER A 275 -8.06 20.26 -28.15
C SER A 275 -7.18 20.20 -29.40
N LEU A 276 -6.74 19.01 -29.79
CA LEU A 276 -6.14 18.74 -31.10
C LEU A 276 -7.19 18.04 -31.97
N ALA A 277 -7.81 18.81 -32.86
CA ALA A 277 -8.54 18.30 -34.04
C ALA A 277 -7.62 18.36 -35.28
N PRO A 278 -7.80 17.48 -36.27
CA PRO A 278 -6.76 17.15 -37.24
C PRO A 278 -6.67 18.16 -38.39
N ALA A 279 -5.45 18.51 -38.80
CA ALA A 279 -5.17 19.30 -39.98
C ALA A 279 -4.68 18.39 -41.11
N TYR A 280 -5.54 18.10 -42.08
CA TYR A 280 -5.13 17.83 -43.46
C TYR A 280 -6.25 18.31 -44.40
N ALA A 281 -6.01 19.48 -45.00
CA ALA A 281 -6.76 19.99 -46.13
C ALA A 281 -5.75 20.58 -47.13
N GLY A 282 -5.78 20.11 -48.38
CA GLY A 282 -5.26 20.87 -49.52
C GLY A 282 -4.27 20.15 -50.43
N VAL A 283 -4.73 19.18 -51.24
CA VAL A 283 -4.25 19.03 -52.62
C VAL A 283 -5.48 18.79 -53.51
N THR A 284 -5.69 19.65 -54.50
CA THR A 284 -6.87 19.67 -55.36
C THR A 284 -6.52 19.14 -56.76
N LEU A 285 -7.53 18.49 -57.37
CA LEU A 285 -7.81 18.32 -58.80
C LEU A 285 -7.01 17.27 -59.61
N ALA A 286 -7.76 16.24 -60.04
CA ALA A 286 -8.05 15.92 -61.44
C ALA A 286 -7.78 14.44 -61.86
N GLN A 287 -8.87 13.82 -62.32
CA GLN A 287 -8.98 12.85 -63.41
C GLN A 287 -8.67 11.34 -63.20
N PHE A 288 -9.47 10.57 -63.95
CA PHE A 288 -9.47 9.13 -64.28
C PHE A 288 -10.26 8.22 -63.33
N THR A 289 -11.54 7.94 -63.58
CA THR A 289 -12.16 6.97 -64.54
C THR A 289 -11.76 5.51 -64.34
N GLU A 290 -12.81 4.70 -64.17
CA GLU A 290 -13.00 3.30 -64.57
C GLU A 290 -12.38 2.17 -63.71
N ASP A 291 -13.31 1.30 -63.26
CA ASP A 291 -13.31 -0.16 -63.31
C ASP A 291 -12.10 -0.95 -62.78
N VAL A 292 -12.34 -1.71 -61.70
CA VAL A 292 -12.50 -3.19 -61.64
C VAL A 292 -12.59 -3.63 -60.18
#